data_AF-A0ABD6EAS2-F1
#
_entry.id   AF-A0ABD6EAS2-F1
#
_cell.length_a   1.000
_cell.length_b   1.000
_cell.length_c   1.000
_cell.angle_alpha   90.00
_cell.angle_beta   90.00
_cell.angle_gamma   90.00
#
_symmetry.space_group_name_H-M   'P 1'
#
loop_
_entity.id
_entity.type
_entity.pdbx_description
1 polymer ?
#
loop_
_entity_poly.entity_id
_entity_poly.type
_entity_poly.pdbx_seq_one_letter_code
_entity_poly.pdbx_strand_id
1 'polypeptide(L)'
;MSSKKKEALADTLWHDRDIRFDIDSRLLRLIPGEQLIERIDNVEDTKGNSGDKGVLRVTNLRLIWYADGMPRINLTIGYGTINGVTTRVANSRLRGQAESLYIMAKNGSARFEFIFTCINPSQTKLFTTVIAIHRSYETSKAYRELKMRGAVVNEFEQLRILPLEQQCDRIEGVWNLSSDQGNLGVFIITNIRIVWFASMNPMYNVSIPYLQLQCCRIRDSKFGLALVIETSVLSGEYVLGFRIDPEDRLRNICKTIQVMQKTYSSKPIFGVQHFRERPGSPQAVGEQTKTPDEDVDLDERAVRVDAFAAYFADGVPNEQLRPLVFSEELGVTIEQPKAGFTIADLWNIHVE
;
A
#
# COMPACT_ATOMS: atom_id res chain seq x y z
N MET A 1 -24.11 -25.94 -1.29
CA MET A 1 -23.25 -25.11 -2.17
C MET A 1 -22.85 -23.87 -1.40
N SER A 2 -21.59 -23.79 -0.96
CA SER A 2 -21.08 -22.60 -0.25
C SER A 2 -21.01 -21.44 -1.23
N SER A 3 -21.89 -20.44 -1.06
CA SER A 3 -21.79 -19.18 -1.77
C SER A 3 -20.44 -18.57 -1.42
N LYS A 4 -19.48 -18.55 -2.37
CA LYS A 4 -18.19 -17.88 -2.18
C LYS A 4 -18.46 -16.47 -1.64
N LYS A 5 -18.00 -16.20 -0.41
CA LYS A 5 -18.12 -14.88 0.23
C LYS A 5 -17.43 -13.90 -0.71
N LYS A 6 -18.14 -12.86 -1.17
CA LYS A 6 -17.56 -11.85 -2.06
C LYS A 6 -16.43 -11.15 -1.31
N GLU A 7 -15.23 -11.14 -1.85
CA GLU A 7 -14.06 -10.47 -1.24
C GLU A 7 -14.11 -8.96 -1.50
N ALA A 8 -13.56 -8.16 -0.58
CA ALA A 8 -13.37 -6.74 -0.84
C ALA A 8 -12.23 -6.55 -1.86
N LEU A 9 -12.23 -5.46 -2.61
CA LEU A 9 -11.14 -5.16 -3.55
C LEU A 9 -9.79 -5.12 -2.81
N ALA A 10 -9.77 -4.55 -1.59
CA ALA A 10 -8.62 -4.56 -0.71
C ALA A 10 -8.05 -5.97 -0.49
N ASP A 11 -8.85 -7.01 -0.31
CA ASP A 11 -8.35 -8.35 0.03
C ASP A 11 -7.54 -8.98 -1.12
N THR A 12 -7.82 -8.56 -2.36
CA THR A 12 -7.14 -9.03 -3.58
C THR A 12 -6.00 -8.12 -4.04
N LEU A 13 -5.96 -6.88 -3.54
CA LEU A 13 -4.95 -5.88 -3.91
C LEU A 13 -3.65 -6.13 -3.14
N TRP A 14 -2.68 -6.73 -3.84
CA TRP A 14 -1.34 -7.00 -3.33
C TRP A 14 -0.29 -5.98 -3.78
N HIS A 15 -0.59 -5.20 -4.83
CA HIS A 15 0.40 -4.42 -5.58
C HIS A 15 1.14 -3.40 -4.70
N ASP A 16 0.44 -2.80 -3.75
CA ASP A 16 0.97 -1.83 -2.79
C ASP A 16 1.44 -2.47 -1.46
N ARG A 17 1.23 -3.78 -1.26
CA ARG A 17 1.41 -4.45 0.05
C ARG A 17 2.40 -5.59 0.06
N ASP A 18 2.78 -6.11 -1.10
CA ASP A 18 3.72 -7.21 -1.20
C ASP A 18 5.02 -6.78 -1.87
N ILE A 19 6.06 -7.55 -1.57
CA ILE A 19 7.30 -7.60 -2.33
C ILE A 19 7.30 -8.94 -3.09
N ARG A 20 7.49 -8.91 -4.41
CA ARG A 20 7.58 -10.14 -5.22
C ARG A 20 8.75 -10.07 -6.19
N PHE A 21 9.31 -11.23 -6.49
CA PHE A 21 10.48 -11.44 -7.35
C PHE A 21 10.10 -12.37 -8.50
N ASP A 22 10.71 -12.15 -9.66
CA ASP A 22 10.65 -12.98 -10.85
C ASP A 22 9.22 -13.41 -11.21
N ILE A 23 8.29 -12.47 -11.12
CA ILE A 23 6.89 -12.73 -11.44
C ILE A 23 6.65 -12.68 -12.94
N ASP A 24 5.58 -13.33 -13.37
CA ASP A 24 5.13 -13.29 -14.75
C ASP A 24 4.92 -11.84 -15.24
N SER A 25 5.39 -11.53 -16.44
CA SER A 25 5.33 -10.18 -17.01
C SER A 25 3.91 -9.60 -17.10
N ARG A 26 2.88 -10.45 -17.17
CA ARG A 26 1.47 -10.04 -17.13
C ARG A 26 1.09 -9.39 -15.80
N LEU A 27 1.73 -9.79 -14.70
CA LEU A 27 1.53 -9.23 -13.36
C LEU A 27 2.28 -7.90 -13.14
N LEU A 28 3.19 -7.54 -14.05
CA LEU A 28 3.87 -6.24 -14.09
C LEU A 28 3.06 -5.16 -14.84
N ARG A 29 1.94 -5.54 -15.46
CA ARG A 29 1.02 -4.60 -16.09
C ARG A 29 0.35 -3.73 -15.03
N LEU A 30 0.04 -2.50 -15.40
CA LEU A 30 -0.64 -1.58 -14.50
C LEU A 30 -2.08 -2.06 -14.28
N ILE A 31 -2.49 -2.15 -13.03
CA ILE A 31 -3.87 -2.46 -12.68
C ILE A 31 -4.78 -1.23 -12.81
N PRO A 32 -6.12 -1.40 -12.81
CA PRO A 32 -7.02 -0.25 -12.76
C PRO A 32 -6.70 0.68 -11.60
N GLY A 33 -6.58 1.98 -11.90
CA GLY A 33 -6.20 3.02 -10.93
C GLY A 33 -4.69 3.17 -10.71
N GLU A 34 -3.87 2.19 -11.11
CA GLU A 34 -2.40 2.31 -11.11
C GLU A 34 -1.94 3.14 -12.31
N GLN A 35 -1.00 4.06 -12.08
CA GLN A 35 -0.49 4.98 -13.10
C GLN A 35 1.03 4.95 -13.08
N LEU A 36 1.64 4.90 -14.26
CA LEU A 36 3.08 5.12 -14.42
C LEU A 36 3.36 6.60 -14.24
N ILE A 37 4.23 6.93 -13.30
CA ILE A 37 4.62 8.32 -13.02
C ILE A 37 5.96 8.62 -13.68
N GLU A 38 6.93 7.73 -13.53
CA GLU A 38 8.27 7.90 -14.08
C GLU A 38 8.81 6.56 -14.58
N ARG A 39 9.63 6.61 -15.63
CA ARG A 39 10.40 5.48 -16.14
C ARG A 39 11.86 5.90 -16.21
N ILE A 40 12.72 5.13 -15.56
CA ILE A 40 14.15 5.37 -15.51
C ILE A 40 14.84 4.19 -16.17
N ASP A 41 15.41 4.42 -17.34
CA ASP A 41 16.20 3.41 -18.06
C ASP A 41 17.64 3.36 -17.52
N ASN A 42 18.36 2.27 -17.80
CA ASN A 42 19.75 2.08 -17.39
C ASN A 42 19.96 2.18 -15.86
N VAL A 43 19.09 1.49 -15.11
CA VAL A 43 19.19 1.35 -13.65
C VAL A 43 19.70 -0.04 -13.32
N GLU A 44 20.83 -0.12 -12.64
CA GLU A 44 21.38 -1.36 -12.07
C GLU A 44 20.69 -1.69 -10.75
N ASP A 45 20.31 -2.95 -10.55
CA ASP A 45 20.02 -3.48 -9.21
C ASP A 45 21.32 -3.97 -8.57
N THR A 46 21.96 -3.08 -7.83
CA THR A 46 23.29 -3.28 -7.26
C THR A 46 23.29 -4.32 -6.14
N LYS A 47 22.14 -4.58 -5.49
CA LYS A 47 22.07 -5.54 -4.39
C LYS A 47 21.90 -6.97 -4.89
N GLY A 48 20.85 -7.21 -5.68
CA GLY A 48 20.52 -8.57 -6.11
C GLY A 48 21.19 -8.97 -7.41
N ASN A 49 21.21 -8.08 -8.39
CA ASN A 49 21.62 -8.39 -9.77
C ASN A 49 22.76 -7.49 -10.25
N SER A 50 23.81 -7.38 -9.43
CA SER A 50 24.92 -6.49 -9.76
C SER A 50 25.59 -6.86 -11.09
N GLY A 51 25.73 -5.87 -11.96
CA GLY A 51 26.18 -6.01 -13.34
C GLY A 51 25.05 -6.09 -14.38
N ASP A 52 23.80 -6.32 -13.98
CA ASP A 52 22.66 -6.33 -14.89
C ASP A 52 21.99 -4.96 -14.92
N LYS A 53 21.97 -4.34 -16.11
CA LYS A 53 21.19 -3.11 -16.33
C LYS A 53 19.72 -3.45 -16.57
N GLY A 54 18.84 -2.55 -16.13
CA GLY A 54 17.41 -2.70 -16.32
C GLY A 54 16.67 -1.37 -16.33
N VAL A 55 15.34 -1.48 -16.23
CA VAL A 55 14.42 -0.34 -16.20
C VAL A 55 13.71 -0.31 -14.86
N LEU A 56 13.78 0.84 -14.18
CA LEU A 56 12.99 1.11 -12.99
C LEU A 56 11.74 1.92 -13.38
N ARG A 57 10.57 1.35 -13.16
CA ARG A 57 9.27 2.01 -13.32
C ARG A 57 8.75 2.42 -11.95
N VAL A 58 8.41 3.69 -11.84
CA VAL A 58 7.85 4.30 -10.64
C VAL A 58 6.37 4.55 -10.89
N THR A 59 5.51 3.83 -10.17
CA THR A 59 4.05 3.98 -10.27
C THR A 59 3.50 4.73 -9.06
N ASN A 60 2.19 4.91 -8.97
CA ASN A 60 1.55 5.46 -7.79
C ASN A 60 1.36 4.45 -6.64
N LEU A 61 1.63 3.16 -6.83
CA LEU A 61 1.43 2.11 -5.82
C LEU A 61 2.70 1.32 -5.46
N ARG A 62 3.62 1.21 -6.40
CA ARG A 62 4.78 0.32 -6.32
C ARG A 62 5.92 0.75 -7.21
N LEU A 63 7.10 0.23 -6.90
CA LEU A 63 8.25 0.23 -7.81
C LEU A 63 8.30 -1.10 -8.54
N ILE A 64 8.66 -1.06 -9.82
CA ILE A 64 8.87 -2.25 -10.63
C ILE A 64 10.23 -2.12 -11.29
N TRP A 65 11.11 -3.09 -11.09
CA TRP A 65 12.37 -3.18 -11.81
C TRP A 65 12.41 -4.49 -12.59
N TYR A 66 12.96 -4.45 -13.80
CA TYR A 66 13.23 -5.65 -14.60
C TYR A 66 14.52 -5.46 -15.40
N ALA A 67 15.27 -6.54 -15.59
CA ALA A 67 16.51 -6.52 -16.36
C ALA A 67 16.24 -6.35 -17.86
N ASP A 68 17.06 -5.56 -18.55
CA ASP A 68 16.92 -5.29 -20.00
C ASP A 68 17.15 -6.55 -20.83
N GLY A 69 18.21 -7.29 -20.52
CA GLY A 69 18.61 -8.49 -21.26
C GLY A 69 17.79 -9.73 -20.92
N MET A 70 17.10 -9.72 -19.78
CA MET A 70 16.35 -10.89 -19.30
C MET A 70 15.15 -10.45 -18.43
N PRO A 71 14.02 -10.02 -19.03
CA PRO A 71 12.88 -9.45 -18.29
C PRO A 71 12.18 -10.39 -17.29
N ARG A 72 12.43 -11.70 -17.40
CA ARG A 72 12.02 -12.70 -16.40
C ARG A 72 12.67 -12.47 -15.03
N ILE A 73 13.83 -11.81 -15.00
CA ILE A 73 14.45 -11.30 -13.78
C ILE A 73 13.82 -9.94 -13.50
N ASN A 74 12.96 -9.91 -12.50
CA ASN A 74 12.23 -8.71 -12.12
C ASN A 74 11.87 -8.69 -10.64
N LEU A 75 11.51 -7.52 -10.15
CA LEU A 75 11.00 -7.36 -8.80
C LEU A 75 9.96 -6.25 -8.76
N THR A 76 9.06 -6.37 -7.80
CA THR A 76 8.03 -5.38 -7.49
C THR A 76 8.02 -5.10 -6.00
N ILE A 77 8.02 -3.83 -5.62
CA ILE A 77 8.04 -3.37 -4.23
C ILE A 77 6.82 -2.47 -4.01
N GLY A 78 5.81 -2.98 -3.31
CA GLY A 78 4.65 -2.18 -2.93
C GLY A 78 5.00 -1.10 -1.90
N TYR A 79 4.48 0.11 -2.06
CA TYR A 79 4.84 1.22 -1.17
C TYR A 79 4.44 1.02 0.29
N GLY A 80 3.38 0.25 0.56
CA GLY A 80 2.98 -0.13 1.93
C GLY A 80 3.96 -1.06 2.63
N THR A 81 4.95 -1.62 1.92
CA THR A 81 6.04 -2.40 2.52
C THR A 81 7.26 -1.55 2.86
N ILE A 82 7.36 -0.32 2.35
CA ILE A 82 8.56 0.50 2.47
C ILE A 82 8.55 1.22 3.83
N ASN A 83 9.65 1.09 4.56
CA ASN A 83 9.86 1.79 5.84
C ASN A 83 10.90 2.90 5.74
N GLY A 84 11.73 2.90 4.69
CA GLY A 84 12.74 3.92 4.48
C GLY A 84 13.16 4.04 3.02
N VAL A 85 13.26 5.28 2.54
CA VAL A 85 13.79 5.62 1.23
C VAL A 85 14.84 6.69 1.42
N THR A 86 16.08 6.41 1.01
CA THR A 86 17.18 7.38 1.08
C THR A 86 18.04 7.29 -0.17
N THR A 87 18.80 8.34 -0.44
CA THR A 87 19.78 8.33 -1.53
C THR A 87 21.18 8.40 -0.93
N ARG A 88 22.09 7.52 -1.36
CA ARG A 88 23.48 7.47 -0.90
C ARG A 88 24.40 7.15 -2.07
N VAL A 89 25.69 7.44 -1.92
CA VAL A 89 26.69 6.99 -2.90
C VAL A 89 26.95 5.50 -2.67
N ALA A 90 26.82 4.69 -3.71
CA ALA A 90 27.15 3.26 -3.72
C ALA A 90 28.15 2.95 -4.84
N ASN A 91 28.86 1.83 -4.72
CA ASN A 91 29.75 1.36 -5.77
C ASN A 91 29.01 0.40 -6.69
N SER A 92 28.71 0.85 -7.91
CA SER A 92 28.11 0.04 -8.98
C SER A 92 29.20 -0.70 -9.74
N ARG A 93 28.91 -1.93 -10.19
CA ARG A 93 29.86 -2.69 -11.02
C ARG A 93 30.00 -2.09 -12.41
N LEU A 94 28.93 -1.47 -12.91
CA LEU A 94 28.89 -0.86 -14.25
C LEU A 94 29.51 0.55 -14.30
N ARG A 95 29.54 1.26 -13.16
CA ARG A 95 29.89 2.68 -13.13
C ARG A 95 30.92 3.09 -12.07
N GLY A 96 31.19 2.26 -11.07
CA GLY A 96 31.95 2.66 -9.89
C GLY A 96 31.09 3.48 -8.92
N GLN A 97 31.66 4.47 -8.23
CA GLN A 97 30.92 5.27 -7.25
C GLN A 97 29.86 6.16 -7.91
N ALA A 98 28.59 5.94 -7.55
CA ALA A 98 27.46 6.69 -8.08
C ALA A 98 26.33 6.83 -7.06
N GLU A 99 25.57 7.91 -7.20
CA GLU A 99 24.34 8.14 -6.43
C GLU A 99 23.34 7.01 -6.68
N SER A 100 22.85 6.41 -5.61
CA SER A 100 22.03 5.20 -5.60
C SER A 100 20.86 5.34 -4.63
N LEU A 101 19.72 4.82 -5.02
CA LEU A 101 18.50 4.76 -4.24
C LEU A 101 18.52 3.54 -3.33
N TYR A 102 18.44 3.78 -2.02
CA TYR A 102 18.35 2.76 -0.99
C TYR A 102 16.92 2.67 -0.48
N ILE A 103 16.36 1.48 -0.53
CA ILE A 103 15.00 1.20 -0.10
C ILE A 103 15.05 0.11 0.96
N MET A 104 14.58 0.46 2.16
CA MET A 104 14.35 -0.48 3.24
C MET A 104 12.87 -0.82 3.26
N ALA A 105 12.56 -2.11 3.14
CA ALA A 105 11.19 -2.60 3.15
C ALA A 105 11.02 -3.79 4.10
N LYS A 106 9.81 -3.99 4.58
CA LYS A 106 9.45 -5.11 5.45
C LYS A 106 8.25 -5.81 4.86
N ASN A 107 8.35 -7.14 4.73
CA ASN A 107 7.22 -7.99 4.36
C ASN A 107 7.09 -9.11 5.40
N GLY A 108 6.00 -9.10 6.18
CA GLY A 108 5.86 -9.97 7.35
C GLY A 108 6.96 -9.70 8.39
N SER A 109 7.69 -10.74 8.78
CA SER A 109 8.86 -10.63 9.68
C SER A 109 10.17 -10.29 8.96
N ALA A 110 10.23 -10.45 7.64
CA ALA A 110 11.44 -10.28 6.85
C ALA A 110 11.71 -8.81 6.52
N ARG A 111 12.98 -8.41 6.63
CA ARG A 111 13.48 -7.08 6.25
C ARG A 111 14.33 -7.19 5.00
N PHE A 112 14.00 -6.37 4.02
CA PHE A 112 14.65 -6.32 2.72
C PHE A 112 15.34 -4.96 2.52
N GLU A 113 16.49 -5.01 1.84
CA GLU A 113 17.23 -3.86 1.35
C GLU A 113 17.34 -3.96 -0.17
N PHE A 114 17.00 -2.89 -0.86
CA PHE A 114 17.17 -2.76 -2.31
C PHE A 114 18.06 -1.56 -2.61
N ILE A 115 18.96 -1.72 -3.57
CA ILE A 115 19.90 -0.67 -3.98
C ILE A 115 19.81 -0.53 -5.49
N PHE A 116 19.31 0.60 -5.96
CA PHE A 116 19.21 0.92 -7.38
C PHE A 116 20.21 2.02 -7.74
N THR A 117 21.08 1.76 -8.71
CA THR A 117 22.09 2.72 -9.16
C THR A 117 21.80 3.15 -10.59
N CYS A 118 21.59 4.45 -10.81
CA CYS A 118 21.46 5.00 -12.16
C CYS A 118 22.83 5.03 -12.84
N ILE A 119 22.94 4.41 -14.02
CA ILE A 119 24.17 4.47 -14.82
C ILE A 119 24.36 5.89 -15.38
N ASN A 120 23.27 6.62 -15.66
CA ASN A 120 23.37 8.01 -16.13
C ASN A 120 23.25 9.02 -14.96
N PRO A 121 24.31 9.80 -14.65
CA PRO A 121 24.26 10.82 -13.59
C PRO A 121 23.20 11.89 -13.78
N SER A 122 22.86 12.22 -15.04
CA SER A 122 21.85 13.27 -15.30
C SER A 122 20.44 12.88 -14.87
N GLN A 123 20.19 11.59 -14.65
CA GLN A 123 18.90 11.02 -14.28
C GLN A 123 18.75 10.75 -12.77
N THR A 124 19.76 11.01 -11.94
CA THR A 124 19.67 10.72 -10.50
C THR A 124 18.64 11.58 -9.77
N LYS A 125 18.31 12.76 -10.32
CA LYS A 125 17.18 13.59 -9.86
C LYS A 125 15.85 12.82 -9.86
N LEU A 126 15.70 11.78 -10.67
CA LEU A 126 14.50 10.95 -10.72
C LEU A 126 14.31 10.09 -9.46
N PHE A 127 15.33 9.94 -8.60
CA PHE A 127 15.17 9.33 -7.27
C PHE A 127 14.41 10.24 -6.29
N THR A 128 14.46 11.56 -6.48
CA THR A 128 13.63 12.49 -5.69
C THR A 128 12.14 12.27 -5.92
N THR A 129 11.77 11.89 -7.15
CA THR A 129 10.41 11.48 -7.51
C THR A 129 9.95 10.27 -6.70
N VAL A 130 10.80 9.26 -6.51
CA VAL A 130 10.46 8.08 -5.68
C VAL A 130 10.15 8.49 -4.24
N ILE A 131 10.98 9.35 -3.64
CA ILE A 131 10.78 9.85 -2.27
C ILE A 131 9.48 10.65 -2.18
N ALA A 132 9.21 11.54 -3.14
CA ALA A 132 8.01 12.36 -3.18
C ALA A 132 6.73 11.52 -3.31
N ILE A 133 6.74 10.50 -4.18
CA ILE A 133 5.60 9.60 -4.37
C ILE A 133 5.38 8.76 -3.13
N HIS A 134 6.43 8.19 -2.54
CA HIS A 134 6.30 7.41 -1.30
C HIS A 134 5.70 8.26 -0.18
N ARG A 135 6.13 9.52 -0.03
CA ARG A 135 5.52 10.46 0.92
C ARG A 135 4.04 10.71 0.61
N SER A 136 3.68 10.91 -0.66
CA SER A 136 2.28 11.09 -1.09
C SER A 136 1.43 9.84 -0.82
N TYR A 137 2.01 8.65 -1.00
CA TYR A 137 1.38 7.38 -0.66
C TYR A 137 1.07 7.30 0.85
N GLU A 138 2.03 7.66 1.71
CA GLU A 138 1.86 7.65 3.16
C GLU A 138 0.84 8.68 3.67
N THR A 139 0.80 9.88 3.09
CA THR A 139 -0.12 10.94 3.53
C THR A 139 -1.54 10.80 2.98
N SER A 140 -1.76 9.88 2.01
CA SER A 140 -3.06 9.64 1.38
C SER A 140 -3.77 8.37 1.87
N LYS A 141 -3.37 7.81 3.03
CA LYS A 141 -3.97 6.57 3.59
C LYS A 141 -5.48 6.63 3.77
N ALA A 142 -6.06 7.80 4.02
CA ALA A 142 -7.52 7.97 4.18
C ALA A 142 -8.35 7.58 2.93
N TYR A 143 -7.72 7.43 1.76
CA TYR A 143 -8.36 6.90 0.55
C TYR A 143 -8.46 5.38 0.54
N ARG A 144 -7.66 4.68 1.34
CA ARG A 144 -7.41 3.24 1.23
C ARG A 144 -7.62 2.49 2.52
N GLU A 145 -7.49 3.15 3.67
CA GLU A 145 -7.58 2.54 5.00
C GLU A 145 -8.89 2.88 5.70
N LEU A 146 -9.50 1.88 6.33
CA LEU A 146 -10.63 2.09 7.22
C LEU A 146 -10.15 2.84 8.47
N LYS A 147 -10.90 3.87 8.89
CA LYS A 147 -10.57 4.62 10.09
C LYS A 147 -11.77 4.68 11.03
N MET A 148 -11.56 4.21 12.26
CA MET A 148 -12.47 4.42 13.38
C MET A 148 -11.97 5.60 14.21
N ARG A 149 -12.89 6.43 14.71
CA ARG A 149 -12.59 7.57 15.60
C ARG A 149 -11.51 8.51 15.04
N GLY A 150 -11.58 8.78 13.73
CA GLY A 150 -10.65 9.67 13.06
C GLY A 150 -11.08 11.13 13.14
N ALA A 151 -10.15 12.06 12.93
CA ALA A 151 -10.47 13.48 12.76
C ALA A 151 -11.02 13.75 11.35
N VAL A 152 -12.22 13.24 11.06
CA VAL A 152 -12.84 13.26 9.72
C VAL A 152 -13.76 14.45 9.49
N VAL A 153 -14.26 15.08 10.55
CA VAL A 153 -15.14 16.25 10.49
C VAL A 153 -14.46 17.49 11.07
N ASN A 154 -14.87 18.67 10.62
CA ASN A 154 -14.44 19.95 11.19
C ASN A 154 -15.38 20.42 12.32
N GLU A 155 -15.09 21.58 12.88
CA GLU A 155 -15.85 22.20 13.97
C GLU A 155 -17.29 22.56 13.59
N PHE A 156 -17.58 22.65 12.29
CA PHE A 156 -18.91 22.94 11.73
C PHE A 156 -19.65 21.67 11.30
N GLU A 157 -19.22 20.49 11.78
CA GLU A 157 -19.79 19.18 11.43
C GLU A 157 -19.81 18.89 9.92
N GLN A 158 -18.89 19.48 9.17
CA GLN A 158 -18.69 19.20 7.76
C GLN A 158 -17.55 18.20 7.59
N LEU A 159 -17.70 17.32 6.60
CA LEU A 159 -16.65 16.36 6.25
C LEU A 159 -15.40 17.11 5.77
N ARG A 160 -14.24 16.73 6.30
CA ARG A 160 -12.95 17.16 5.77
C ARG A 160 -12.68 16.39 4.47
N ILE A 161 -13.06 17.02 3.36
CA ILE A 161 -12.93 16.48 2.01
C ILE A 161 -11.46 16.30 1.64
N LEU A 162 -11.10 15.09 1.17
CA LEU A 162 -9.77 14.81 0.64
C LEU A 162 -9.57 15.43 -0.76
N PRO A 163 -8.33 15.65 -1.24
CA PRO A 163 -8.06 16.37 -2.49
C PRO A 163 -8.82 15.92 -3.77
N LEU A 164 -9.15 14.64 -3.90
CA LEU A 164 -9.88 14.03 -5.03
C LEU A 164 -11.27 13.51 -4.61
N GLU A 165 -11.70 13.86 -3.40
CA GLU A 165 -12.99 13.49 -2.85
C GLU A 165 -14.06 14.52 -3.23
N GLN A 166 -15.23 14.02 -3.59
CA GLN A 166 -16.42 14.81 -3.82
C GLN A 166 -17.56 14.21 -3.00
N GLN A 167 -18.20 15.04 -2.19
CA GLN A 167 -19.40 14.63 -1.46
C GLN A 167 -20.57 14.47 -2.43
N CYS A 168 -21.19 13.31 -2.43
CA CYS A 168 -22.33 12.99 -3.28
C CYS A 168 -23.66 13.19 -2.53
N ASP A 169 -23.73 12.76 -1.27
CA ASP A 169 -24.94 12.85 -0.46
C ASP A 169 -24.63 13.02 1.03
N ARG A 170 -25.55 13.65 1.76
CA ARG A 170 -25.53 13.83 3.21
C ARG A 170 -26.90 13.47 3.78
N ILE A 171 -26.90 12.46 4.63
CA ILE A 171 -28.10 11.83 5.17
C ILE A 171 -28.09 12.01 6.68
N GLU A 172 -28.92 12.95 7.13
CA GLU A 172 -29.20 13.15 8.55
C GLU A 172 -30.12 12.05 9.10
N GLY A 173 -30.02 11.80 10.41
CA GLY A 173 -30.93 10.92 11.14
C GLY A 173 -30.60 9.43 11.04
N VAL A 174 -29.34 9.08 10.80
CA VAL A 174 -28.89 7.69 10.63
C VAL A 174 -28.41 7.12 11.94
N TRP A 175 -29.08 6.08 12.42
CA TRP A 175 -28.74 5.40 13.67
C TRP A 175 -27.68 4.33 13.43
N ASN A 176 -26.58 4.39 14.17
CA ASN A 176 -25.64 3.28 14.26
C ASN A 176 -26.13 2.25 15.29
N LEU A 177 -26.16 0.97 14.90
CA LEU A 177 -26.70 -0.14 15.68
C LEU A 177 -25.61 -0.99 16.37
N SER A 178 -24.37 -0.48 16.44
CA SER A 178 -23.23 -1.23 17.03
C SER A 178 -23.23 -1.20 18.56
N SER A 179 -24.11 -0.39 19.18
CA SER A 179 -24.28 -0.25 20.62
C SER A 179 -25.73 -0.52 21.03
N ASP A 180 -25.96 -0.98 22.26
CA ASP A 180 -27.28 -1.41 22.75
C ASP A 180 -28.37 -0.34 22.69
N GLN A 181 -28.01 0.94 22.89
CA GLN A 181 -28.97 2.06 22.81
C GLN A 181 -29.05 2.73 21.43
N GLY A 182 -28.18 2.32 20.49
CA GLY A 182 -27.98 3.00 19.21
C GLY A 182 -27.41 4.42 19.36
N ASN A 183 -26.73 4.91 18.33
CA ASN A 183 -26.25 6.30 18.30
C ASN A 183 -26.82 7.01 17.07
N LEU A 184 -27.50 8.15 17.28
CA LEU A 184 -27.97 9.00 16.20
C LEU A 184 -26.79 9.76 15.58
N GLY A 185 -26.75 9.81 14.26
CA GLY A 185 -25.68 10.46 13.54
C GLY A 185 -26.03 10.84 12.11
N VAL A 186 -24.97 11.23 11.41
CA VAL A 186 -25.00 11.70 10.03
C VAL A 186 -24.20 10.74 9.18
N PHE A 187 -24.73 10.40 8.03
CA PHE A 187 -24.10 9.55 7.04
C PHE A 187 -23.73 10.39 5.81
N ILE A 188 -22.49 10.31 5.37
CA ILE A 188 -21.98 11.05 4.21
C ILE A 188 -21.45 10.04 3.19
N ILE A 189 -21.94 10.15 1.96
CA ILE A 189 -21.53 9.32 0.84
C ILE A 189 -20.67 10.19 -0.07
N THR A 190 -19.47 9.73 -0.37
CA THR A 190 -18.57 10.38 -1.34
C THR A 190 -18.26 9.44 -2.49
N ASN A 191 -17.48 9.92 -3.47
CA ASN A 191 -16.97 9.12 -4.58
C ASN A 191 -15.85 8.14 -4.17
N ILE A 192 -15.27 8.25 -2.97
CA ILE A 192 -14.15 7.39 -2.52
C ILE A 192 -14.46 6.57 -1.27
N ARG A 193 -15.34 7.05 -0.39
CA ARG A 193 -15.60 6.44 0.91
C ARG A 193 -16.98 6.81 1.44
N ILE A 194 -17.37 6.07 2.47
CA ILE A 194 -18.55 6.32 3.27
C ILE A 194 -18.09 6.80 4.64
N VAL A 195 -18.73 7.82 5.19
CA VAL A 195 -18.44 8.31 6.54
C VAL A 195 -19.72 8.35 7.35
N TRP A 196 -19.66 7.87 8.58
CA TRP A 196 -20.71 8.11 9.56
C TRP A 196 -20.09 8.71 10.82
N PHE A 197 -20.76 9.69 11.43
CA PHE A 197 -20.38 10.24 12.71
C PHE A 197 -21.61 10.52 13.58
N ALA A 198 -21.48 10.35 14.90
CA ALA A 198 -22.57 10.64 15.82
C ALA A 198 -22.77 12.15 15.99
N SER A 199 -24.04 12.58 16.07
CA SER A 199 -24.39 14.00 16.22
C SER A 199 -24.01 14.55 17.60
N MET A 200 -24.13 13.74 18.66
CA MET A 200 -23.77 14.18 20.02
C MET A 200 -22.26 14.20 20.27
N ASN A 201 -21.50 13.38 19.54
CA ASN A 201 -20.06 13.29 19.67
C ASN A 201 -19.44 12.94 18.30
N PRO A 202 -19.04 13.94 17.51
CA PRO A 202 -18.51 13.69 16.17
C PRO A 202 -17.19 12.91 16.16
N MET A 203 -16.49 12.76 17.29
CA MET A 203 -15.32 11.87 17.42
C MET A 203 -15.70 10.39 17.43
N TYR A 204 -16.97 10.06 17.71
CA TYR A 204 -17.50 8.72 17.50
C TYR A 204 -17.95 8.60 16.04
N ASN A 205 -16.99 8.21 15.20
CA ASN A 205 -17.17 8.12 13.76
C ASN A 205 -16.47 6.90 13.15
N VAL A 206 -16.83 6.61 11.91
CA VAL A 206 -16.20 5.62 11.05
C VAL A 206 -16.10 6.16 9.63
N SER A 207 -14.95 5.93 8.98
CA SER A 207 -14.71 6.21 7.58
C SER A 207 -14.29 4.93 6.86
N ILE A 208 -15.04 4.54 5.84
CA ILE A 208 -14.96 3.26 5.14
C ILE A 208 -14.72 3.54 3.65
N PRO A 209 -13.48 3.46 3.16
CA PRO A 209 -13.20 3.52 1.74
C PRO A 209 -13.89 2.39 0.97
N TYR A 210 -14.36 2.65 -0.26
CA TYR A 210 -14.95 1.60 -1.10
C TYR A 210 -13.96 0.47 -1.41
N LEU A 211 -12.65 0.75 -1.36
CA LEU A 211 -11.60 -0.26 -1.44
C LEU A 211 -11.76 -1.33 -0.35
N GLN A 212 -12.15 -0.92 0.86
CA GLN A 212 -12.32 -1.78 2.03
C GLN A 212 -13.74 -2.35 2.17
N LEU A 213 -14.69 -1.90 1.34
CA LEU A 213 -16.07 -2.35 1.38
C LEU A 213 -16.19 -3.75 0.77
N GLN A 214 -16.53 -4.75 1.59
CA GLN A 214 -16.79 -6.12 1.14
C GLN A 214 -18.21 -6.22 0.57
N CYS A 215 -19.21 -5.86 1.38
CA CYS A 215 -20.59 -5.82 0.93
C CYS A 215 -21.41 -4.74 1.62
N CYS A 216 -22.46 -4.28 0.94
CA CYS A 216 -23.49 -3.41 1.47
C CYS A 216 -24.85 -4.02 1.12
N ARG A 217 -25.67 -4.34 2.13
CA ARG A 217 -26.94 -5.05 1.97
C ARG A 217 -27.94 -4.65 3.04
N ILE A 218 -29.21 -4.91 2.79
CA ILE A 218 -30.27 -4.74 3.80
C ILE A 218 -30.49 -6.08 4.50
N ARG A 219 -30.60 -6.07 5.83
CA ARG A 219 -30.95 -7.23 6.65
C ARG A 219 -31.92 -6.84 7.77
N ASP A 220 -32.66 -7.81 8.27
CA ASP A 220 -33.44 -7.67 9.49
C ASP A 220 -32.54 -7.49 10.71
N SER A 221 -32.96 -6.61 11.60
CA SER A 221 -32.35 -6.38 12.91
C SER A 221 -33.42 -6.36 14.00
N LYS A 222 -33.00 -6.33 15.27
CA LYS A 222 -33.93 -6.14 16.41
C LYS A 222 -34.76 -4.85 16.31
N PHE A 223 -34.31 -3.88 15.51
CA PHE A 223 -34.92 -2.55 15.37
C PHE A 223 -35.57 -2.34 13.99
N GLY A 224 -35.87 -3.42 13.25
CA GLY A 224 -36.39 -3.37 11.88
C GLY A 224 -35.30 -3.55 10.82
N LEU A 225 -35.59 -3.19 9.56
CA LEU A 225 -34.62 -3.28 8.48
C LEU A 225 -33.43 -2.33 8.71
N ALA A 226 -32.22 -2.85 8.49
CA ALA A 226 -30.98 -2.11 8.65
C ALA A 226 -30.07 -2.28 7.43
N LEU A 227 -29.33 -1.22 7.11
CA LEU A 227 -28.19 -1.24 6.22
C LEU A 227 -27.03 -1.93 6.94
N VAL A 228 -26.54 -3.03 6.39
CA VAL A 228 -25.37 -3.74 6.89
C VAL A 228 -24.22 -3.52 5.92
N ILE A 229 -23.13 -2.99 6.46
CA ILE A 229 -21.85 -2.81 5.79
C ILE A 229 -20.84 -3.79 6.37
N GLU A 230 -20.26 -4.61 5.52
CA GLU A 230 -19.18 -5.53 5.88
C GLU A 230 -17.88 -5.06 5.23
N THR A 231 -16.79 -5.10 5.97
CA THR A 231 -15.49 -4.61 5.53
C THR A 231 -14.51 -5.75 5.28
N SER A 232 -13.42 -5.44 4.59
CA SER A 232 -12.36 -6.37 4.21
C SER A 232 -11.78 -7.11 5.41
N VAL A 233 -11.17 -8.28 5.15
CA VAL A 233 -10.46 -9.06 6.17
C VAL A 233 -9.26 -8.28 6.69
N LEU A 234 -8.58 -7.56 5.80
CA LEU A 234 -7.42 -6.74 6.14
C LEU A 234 -7.76 -5.56 7.08
N SER A 235 -9.01 -5.12 7.07
CA SER A 235 -9.50 -4.08 7.98
C SER A 235 -10.11 -4.62 9.27
N GLY A 236 -10.15 -5.95 9.48
CA GLY A 236 -10.68 -6.59 10.69
C GLY A 236 -12.10 -7.14 10.58
N GLU A 237 -12.66 -7.29 9.37
CA GLU A 237 -14.01 -7.87 9.14
C GLU A 237 -15.13 -7.21 9.94
N TYR A 238 -15.12 -5.88 10.04
CA TYR A 238 -16.18 -5.16 10.76
C TYR A 238 -17.54 -5.37 10.08
N VAL A 239 -18.56 -5.61 10.91
CA VAL A 239 -19.97 -5.66 10.50
C VAL A 239 -20.69 -4.48 11.16
N LEU A 240 -21.04 -3.48 10.36
CA LEU A 240 -21.61 -2.22 10.82
C LEU A 240 -23.08 -2.14 10.38
N GLY A 241 -23.98 -2.00 11.36
CA GLY A 241 -25.42 -1.87 11.14
C GLY A 241 -25.88 -0.43 11.27
N PHE A 242 -26.69 0.04 10.30
CA PHE A 242 -27.28 1.37 10.32
C PHE A 242 -28.77 1.31 10.05
N ARG A 243 -29.58 1.93 10.91
CA ARG A 243 -31.01 2.11 10.67
C ARG A 243 -31.27 3.47 10.04
N ILE A 244 -32.10 3.49 9.01
CA ILE A 244 -32.46 4.68 8.24
C ILE A 244 -33.95 4.63 7.97
N ASP A 245 -34.67 5.67 8.37
CA ASP A 245 -36.11 5.82 8.16
C ASP A 245 -36.39 6.94 7.11
N PRO A 246 -37.43 6.81 6.27
CA PRO A 246 -38.26 5.61 6.05
C PRO A 246 -37.54 4.53 5.22
N GLU A 247 -38.12 3.33 5.13
CA GLU A 247 -37.50 2.18 4.42
C GLU A 247 -37.17 2.45 2.95
N ASP A 248 -37.96 3.27 2.25
CA ASP A 248 -37.67 3.64 0.86
C ASP A 248 -36.34 4.39 0.73
N ARG A 249 -36.03 5.25 1.72
CA ARG A 249 -34.76 5.96 1.81
C ARG A 249 -33.60 5.00 2.05
N LEU A 250 -33.79 4.01 2.94
CA LEU A 250 -32.84 2.93 3.18
C LEU A 250 -32.52 2.16 1.89
N ARG A 251 -33.55 1.77 1.12
CA ARG A 251 -33.40 1.05 -0.15
C ARG A 251 -32.63 1.88 -1.19
N ASN A 252 -32.92 3.17 -1.28
CA ASN A 252 -32.22 4.07 -2.20
C ASN A 252 -30.74 4.24 -1.82
N ILE A 253 -30.44 4.47 -0.53
CA ILE A 253 -29.06 4.62 -0.03
C ILE A 253 -28.25 3.35 -0.26
N CYS A 254 -28.82 2.18 0.01
CA CYS A 254 -28.17 0.89 -0.24
C CYS A 254 -27.79 0.74 -1.73
N LYS A 255 -28.72 1.08 -2.65
CA LYS A 255 -28.46 1.05 -4.09
C LYS A 255 -27.37 2.05 -4.49
N THR A 256 -27.42 3.28 -3.98
CA THR A 256 -26.40 4.32 -4.25
C THR A 256 -25.01 3.83 -3.84
N ILE A 257 -24.86 3.28 -2.62
CA ILE A 257 -23.59 2.75 -2.14
C ILE A 257 -23.08 1.61 -3.04
N GLN A 258 -23.95 0.68 -3.43
CA GLN A 258 -23.59 -0.43 -4.32
C GLN A 258 -23.13 0.06 -5.71
N VAL A 259 -23.79 1.08 -6.26
CA VAL A 259 -23.40 1.70 -7.53
C VAL A 259 -22.06 2.42 -7.38
N MET A 260 -21.88 3.22 -6.33
CA MET A 260 -20.61 3.90 -6.05
C MET A 260 -19.45 2.92 -5.88
N GLN A 261 -19.66 1.83 -5.14
CA GLN A 261 -18.67 0.75 -4.98
C GLN A 261 -18.30 0.15 -6.34
N LYS A 262 -19.29 -0.19 -7.17
CA LYS A 262 -19.05 -0.79 -8.50
C LYS A 262 -18.28 0.18 -9.41
N THR A 263 -18.65 1.45 -9.42
CA THR A 263 -17.96 2.50 -10.17
C THR A 263 -16.52 2.66 -9.68
N TYR A 264 -16.32 2.74 -8.36
CA TYR A 264 -14.98 2.82 -7.76
C TYR A 264 -14.11 1.62 -8.14
N SER A 265 -14.63 0.39 -8.11
CA SER A 265 -13.87 -0.82 -8.47
C SER A 265 -13.40 -0.85 -9.93
N SER A 266 -14.07 -0.14 -10.84
CA SER A 266 -13.65 -0.09 -12.26
C SER A 266 -12.38 0.72 -12.47
N LYS A 267 -12.16 1.78 -11.68
CA LYS A 267 -10.96 2.62 -11.71
C LYS A 267 -10.75 3.25 -10.32
N PRO A 268 -10.15 2.52 -9.38
CA PRO A 268 -9.95 2.98 -8.02
C PRO A 268 -9.14 4.27 -7.94
N ILE A 269 -9.54 5.16 -7.04
CA ILE A 269 -8.79 6.37 -6.69
C ILE A 269 -7.99 6.05 -5.42
N PHE A 270 -6.68 5.90 -5.58
CA PHE A 270 -5.79 5.57 -4.46
C PHE A 270 -5.30 6.79 -3.67
N GLY A 271 -5.53 8.00 -4.16
CA GLY A 271 -5.20 9.25 -3.46
C GLY A 271 -3.75 9.73 -3.59
N VAL A 272 -2.88 8.92 -4.20
CA VAL A 272 -1.47 9.28 -4.43
C VAL A 272 -1.37 10.26 -5.58
N GLN A 273 -0.87 11.46 -5.29
CA GLN A 273 -0.74 12.57 -6.22
C GLN A 273 0.74 12.89 -6.46
N HIS A 274 1.10 13.13 -7.72
CA HIS A 274 2.37 13.73 -8.10
C HIS A 274 2.12 14.85 -9.11
N PHE A 275 2.59 16.04 -8.78
CA PHE A 275 2.65 17.16 -9.72
C PHE A 275 4.07 17.21 -10.30
N ARG A 276 4.22 17.01 -11.61
CA ARG A 276 5.51 17.30 -12.26
C ARG A 276 5.68 18.83 -12.26
N GLU A 277 6.69 19.32 -11.55
CA GLU A 277 7.22 20.65 -11.85
C GLU A 277 7.68 20.61 -13.30
N ARG A 278 7.05 21.37 -14.22
CA ARG A 278 7.41 21.35 -15.64
C ARG A 278 8.91 21.63 -15.80
N PRO A 279 9.72 20.70 -16.34
CA PRO A 279 10.95 21.06 -17.02
C PRO A 279 10.58 21.33 -18.49
N GLY A 280 11.33 22.22 -19.15
CA GLY A 280 11.09 22.62 -20.54
C GLY A 280 11.00 21.44 -21.52
N SER A 281 10.22 21.67 -22.58
CA SER A 281 9.92 20.80 -23.72
C SER A 281 9.27 19.43 -23.42
N PRO A 282 8.09 19.13 -24.01
CA PRO A 282 7.51 17.81 -23.93
C PRO A 282 8.36 16.84 -24.76
N GLN A 283 9.05 15.89 -24.11
CA GLN A 283 9.30 14.62 -24.78
C GLN A 283 7.93 14.00 -25.01
N ALA A 284 7.58 13.81 -26.28
CA ALA A 284 6.32 13.25 -26.71
C ALA A 284 6.07 11.94 -25.96
N VAL A 285 5.14 11.96 -25.01
CA VAL A 285 4.50 10.77 -24.49
C VAL A 285 3.48 10.36 -25.55
N GLY A 286 3.98 9.68 -26.58
CA GLY A 286 3.21 9.20 -27.71
C GLY A 286 3.71 7.82 -28.11
N GLU A 287 2.92 6.82 -27.74
CA GLU A 287 2.71 5.54 -28.44
C GLU A 287 3.95 4.72 -28.88
N GLN A 288 4.29 3.71 -28.09
CA GLN A 288 3.86 2.34 -28.33
C GLN A 288 4.41 1.49 -27.18
N THR A 289 3.50 0.93 -26.38
CA THR A 289 3.82 -0.22 -25.54
C THR A 289 4.31 -1.32 -26.47
N LYS A 290 5.63 -1.47 -26.63
CA LYS A 290 6.18 -2.77 -27.01
C LYS A 290 5.89 -3.68 -25.84
N THR A 291 4.79 -4.43 -25.93
CA THR A 291 4.64 -5.69 -25.23
C THR A 291 5.94 -6.49 -25.44
N PRO A 292 6.56 -7.04 -24.39
CA PRO A 292 7.64 -7.97 -24.57
C PRO A 292 7.02 -9.27 -25.08
N ASP A 293 6.81 -9.37 -26.39
CA ASP A 293 6.57 -10.64 -27.06
C ASP A 293 7.52 -10.71 -28.26
N GLU A 294 8.25 -11.83 -28.30
CA GLU A 294 8.94 -12.45 -29.44
C GLU A 294 10.33 -11.92 -29.82
N ASP A 295 11.30 -12.25 -28.96
CA ASP A 295 12.35 -13.26 -29.24
C ASP A 295 13.38 -13.16 -28.12
N VAL A 296 13.13 -13.91 -27.04
CA VAL A 296 14.09 -14.05 -25.95
C VAL A 296 14.99 -15.20 -26.34
N ASP A 297 16.21 -14.90 -26.79
CA ASP A 297 17.31 -15.86 -26.71
C ASP A 297 17.31 -16.40 -25.28
N LEU A 298 17.01 -17.69 -25.15
CA LEU A 298 17.03 -18.42 -23.88
C LEU A 298 18.49 -18.49 -23.43
N ASP A 299 19.00 -17.41 -22.84
CA ASP A 299 20.27 -17.43 -22.13
C ASP A 299 20.09 -18.44 -20.97
N GLU A 300 20.83 -19.56 -21.05
CA GLU A 300 20.76 -20.75 -20.18
C GLU A 300 21.26 -20.49 -18.75
N ARG A 301 21.21 -19.24 -18.28
CA ARG A 301 21.55 -18.92 -16.89
C ARG A 301 20.56 -19.61 -15.97
N ALA A 302 21.10 -20.44 -15.08
CA ALA A 302 20.32 -21.17 -14.09
C ALA A 302 19.42 -20.22 -13.29
N VAL A 303 18.15 -20.60 -13.15
CA VAL A 303 17.19 -19.89 -12.29
C VAL A 303 17.75 -19.86 -10.88
N ARG A 304 17.88 -18.67 -10.29
CA ARG A 304 18.25 -18.57 -8.88
C ARG A 304 17.15 -19.22 -8.03
N VAL A 305 17.52 -20.25 -7.29
CA VAL A 305 16.58 -21.01 -6.46
C VAL A 305 15.99 -20.13 -5.34
N ASP A 306 16.70 -19.07 -4.91
CA ASP A 306 16.26 -18.13 -3.88
C ASP A 306 16.55 -16.66 -4.25
N ALA A 307 15.84 -16.10 -5.23
CA ALA A 307 16.03 -14.71 -5.67
C ALA A 307 15.90 -13.68 -4.52
N PHE A 308 15.00 -13.92 -3.55
CA PHE A 308 14.75 -13.01 -2.43
C PHE A 308 15.88 -13.00 -1.38
N ALA A 309 16.69 -14.07 -1.29
CA ALA A 309 17.72 -14.19 -0.27
C ALA A 309 18.85 -13.15 -0.42
N ALA A 310 19.12 -12.72 -1.64
CA ALA A 310 20.11 -11.68 -1.94
C ALA A 310 19.73 -10.30 -1.38
N TYR A 311 18.45 -10.09 -1.05
CA TYR A 311 17.91 -8.80 -0.64
C TYR A 311 17.70 -8.68 0.87
N PHE A 312 18.03 -9.68 1.68
CA PHE A 312 17.87 -9.54 3.13
C PHE A 312 18.79 -8.44 3.69
N ALA A 313 18.21 -7.55 4.50
CA ALA A 313 18.94 -6.47 5.14
C ALA A 313 19.95 -6.97 6.19
N ASP A 314 19.57 -8.02 6.92
CA ASP A 314 20.29 -8.55 8.08
C ASP A 314 21.03 -9.89 7.75
N GLY A 315 21.11 -10.27 6.46
CA GLY A 315 21.57 -11.60 6.01
C GLY A 315 20.44 -12.64 5.95
N VAL A 316 20.72 -13.88 5.50
CA VAL A 316 19.71 -14.96 5.48
C VAL A 316 19.11 -15.09 6.89
N PRO A 317 17.78 -15.04 7.08
CA PRO A 317 17.15 -15.11 8.39
C PRO A 317 17.32 -16.51 8.97
N ASN A 318 18.49 -16.80 9.51
CA ASN A 318 18.71 -17.89 10.44
C ASN A 318 18.41 -17.36 11.83
N GLU A 319 17.12 -17.22 12.14
CA GLU A 319 16.53 -17.41 13.46
C GLU A 319 15.11 -16.87 13.47
N GLN A 320 14.19 -17.65 14.03
CA GLN A 320 12.87 -17.15 14.41
C GLN A 320 13.09 -15.97 15.36
N LEU A 321 12.39 -14.84 15.13
CA LEU A 321 12.34 -13.71 16.06
C LEU A 321 12.15 -14.24 17.49
N ARG A 322 13.15 -14.05 18.35
CA ARG A 322 13.07 -14.50 19.74
C ARG A 322 12.04 -13.64 20.47
N PRO A 323 11.36 -14.20 21.49
CA PRO A 323 10.32 -13.46 22.20
C PRO A 323 10.89 -12.20 22.87
N LEU A 324 10.04 -11.18 22.98
CA LEU A 324 10.37 -9.96 23.71
C LEU A 324 10.20 -10.21 25.22
N VAL A 325 11.22 -9.88 26.00
CA VAL A 325 11.26 -10.04 27.45
C VAL A 325 11.62 -8.71 28.12
N PHE A 326 11.14 -8.48 29.33
CA PHE A 326 11.55 -7.33 30.12
C PHE A 326 12.94 -7.57 30.72
N SER A 327 13.89 -6.68 30.42
CA SER A 327 15.21 -6.68 31.07
C SER A 327 15.14 -5.78 32.30
N GLU A 328 15.28 -6.37 33.49
CA GLU A 328 15.38 -5.62 34.74
C GLU A 328 16.66 -4.76 34.78
N GLU A 329 17.75 -5.27 34.22
CA GLU A 329 19.05 -4.57 34.16
C GLU A 329 18.97 -3.26 33.37
N LEU A 330 18.28 -3.27 32.24
CA LEU A 330 18.15 -2.09 31.36
C LEU A 330 16.87 -1.30 31.60
N GLY A 331 15.91 -1.84 32.35
CA GLY A 331 14.58 -1.25 32.57
C GLY A 331 13.74 -1.14 31.28
N VAL A 332 14.04 -1.92 30.25
CA VAL A 332 13.38 -1.89 28.94
C VAL A 332 13.02 -3.28 28.44
N THR A 333 12.11 -3.36 27.48
CA THR A 333 11.81 -4.61 26.77
C THR A 333 12.87 -4.86 25.70
N ILE A 334 13.51 -6.03 25.73
CA ILE A 334 14.53 -6.45 24.76
C ILE A 334 14.13 -7.77 24.10
N GLU A 335 14.74 -8.08 22.97
CA GLU A 335 14.71 -9.45 22.43
C GLU A 335 15.47 -10.39 23.38
N GLN A 336 14.93 -11.59 23.64
CA GLN A 336 15.56 -12.57 24.53
C GLN A 336 17.00 -12.88 24.05
N PRO A 337 18.03 -12.69 24.90
CA PRO A 337 19.40 -13.08 24.57
C PRO A 337 19.51 -14.56 24.19
N LYS A 338 20.51 -14.91 23.37
CA LYS A 338 20.72 -16.32 23.00
C LYS A 338 21.07 -17.10 24.25
N ALA A 339 20.68 -18.37 24.31
CA ALA A 339 21.03 -19.23 25.44
C ALA A 339 22.55 -19.20 25.68
N GLY A 340 22.96 -18.86 26.90
CA GLY A 340 24.36 -18.75 27.29
C GLY A 340 24.99 -17.36 27.14
N PHE A 341 24.27 -16.35 26.65
CA PHE A 341 24.74 -14.96 26.60
C PHE A 341 23.99 -14.08 27.60
N THR A 342 24.73 -13.26 28.35
CA THR A 342 24.18 -12.15 29.15
C THR A 342 24.25 -10.84 28.38
N ILE A 343 23.56 -9.80 28.88
CA ILE A 343 23.61 -8.45 28.28
C ILE A 343 25.03 -7.89 28.36
N ALA A 344 25.71 -8.10 29.49
CA ALA A 344 27.10 -7.71 29.68
C ALA A 344 28.04 -8.39 28.66
N ASP A 345 27.83 -9.67 28.35
CA ASP A 345 28.63 -10.40 27.35
C ASP A 345 28.48 -9.82 25.94
N LEU A 346 27.28 -9.32 25.61
CA LEU A 346 26.99 -8.69 24.32
C LEU A 346 27.51 -7.25 24.23
N TRP A 347 27.62 -6.55 25.37
CA TRP A 347 28.04 -5.16 25.44
C TRP A 347 29.57 -5.00 25.46
N ASN A 348 30.25 -5.87 26.20
CA ASN A 348 31.69 -5.78 26.39
C ASN A 348 32.45 -6.34 25.19
N ILE A 349 33.30 -5.53 24.59
CA ILE A 349 34.23 -5.97 23.55
C ILE A 349 35.48 -6.52 24.25
N HIS A 350 35.67 -7.83 24.20
CA HIS A 350 36.92 -8.45 24.65
C HIS A 350 37.94 -8.37 23.52
N VAL A 351 38.78 -7.34 23.55
CA VAL A 351 39.96 -7.24 22.69
C VAL A 351 41.14 -7.74 23.51
N GLU A 352 41.73 -8.87 23.11
CA GLU A 352 43.10 -9.23 23.52
C GLU A 352 44.12 -8.47 22.68
#